data_AF-A0A4Q1ZUP9-F1
#
_entry.id   AF-A0A4Q1ZUP9-F1
#
_cell.length_a   1.000
_cell.length_b   1.000
_cell.length_c   1.000
_cell.angle_alpha   90.00
_cell.angle_beta   90.00
_cell.angle_gamma   90.00
#
_symmetry.space_group_name_H-M   'P 1'
#
loop_
_entity.id
_entity.type
_entity.pdbx_description
1 polymer ?
#
loop_
_entity_poly.entity_id
_entity_poly.type
_entity_poly.pdbx_seq_one_letter_code
_entity_poly.pdbx_strand_id
1 'polypeptide(L)'
;MEFSEAYFKDKEFKEMSPAAIMYMQLIKPEMMHEIYQQAIKAGFALEPFDPEKVPVGELVNAMRKAVYANDVALRGQLLKHEDELIDEVLDRFIKSGNDTFIDHAVFVLSLTQCDIVDKLIEAMPNFKYPYTQSVACIVLGAKGDDRCIAILDELYHSYKKDYPSESFEQAALYGLRLLLDRRQEHDHGHEHDHEHEHHSICTDENCDHDH
;
A
#
# COMPACT_ATOMS: atom_id res chain seq x y z
N MET A 1 20.57 -3.54 14.10
CA MET A 1 20.45 -4.21 12.80
C MET A 1 20.39 -3.10 11.76
N GLU A 2 21.24 -3.13 10.75
CA GLU A 2 21.16 -2.15 9.67
C GLU A 2 20.09 -2.62 8.69
N PHE A 3 19.02 -1.84 8.56
CA PHE A 3 17.90 -2.18 7.68
C PHE A 3 18.28 -1.85 6.23
N SER A 4 18.64 -2.88 5.46
CA SER A 4 19.17 -2.78 4.09
C SER A 4 18.85 -4.06 3.30
N GLU A 5 19.25 -4.15 2.03
CA GLU A 5 19.10 -5.39 1.23
C GLU A 5 19.70 -6.63 1.93
N ALA A 6 20.78 -6.45 2.71
CA ALA A 6 21.41 -7.54 3.44
C ALA A 6 20.46 -8.19 4.46
N TYR A 7 19.51 -7.43 5.00
CA TYR A 7 18.49 -7.96 5.90
C TYR A 7 17.60 -9.01 5.23
N PHE A 8 17.34 -8.91 3.92
CA PHE A 8 16.43 -9.80 3.22
C PHE A 8 17.10 -11.05 2.64
N LYS A 9 18.44 -11.10 2.63
CA LYS A 9 19.23 -12.13 1.95
C LYS A 9 18.92 -13.57 2.37
N ASP A 10 18.52 -13.77 3.63
CA ASP A 10 18.21 -15.07 4.22
C ASP A 10 16.71 -15.34 4.38
N LYS A 11 15.85 -14.45 3.87
CA LYS A 11 14.40 -14.52 4.02
C LYS A 11 13.75 -15.01 2.75
N GLU A 12 12.89 -16.01 2.91
CA GLU A 12 12.10 -16.55 1.82
C GLU A 12 10.82 -15.73 1.64
N PHE A 13 10.66 -15.17 0.44
CA PHE A 13 9.41 -14.55 0.00
C PHE A 13 8.53 -15.62 -0.67
N LYS A 14 7.37 -15.89 -0.07
CA LYS A 14 6.38 -16.82 -0.62
C LYS A 14 5.55 -16.08 -1.68
N GLU A 15 5.83 -16.35 -2.94
CA GLU A 15 5.20 -15.68 -4.10
C GLU A 15 3.69 -15.94 -4.23
N MET A 16 3.18 -17.03 -3.65
CA MET A 16 1.76 -17.41 -3.69
C MET A 16 1.04 -17.20 -2.34
N SER A 17 1.43 -16.17 -1.59
CA SER A 17 0.76 -15.78 -0.34
C SER A 17 -0.24 -14.64 -0.56
N PRO A 18 -1.28 -14.49 0.28
CA PRO A 18 -2.17 -13.32 0.22
C PRO A 18 -1.39 -12.00 0.28
N ALA A 19 -0.36 -11.95 1.12
CA ALA A 19 0.52 -10.79 1.24
C ALA A 19 1.27 -10.46 -0.06
N ALA A 20 1.73 -11.47 -0.80
CA ALA A 20 2.39 -11.27 -2.09
C ALA A 20 1.43 -10.65 -3.12
N ILE A 21 0.17 -11.10 -3.14
CA ILE A 21 -0.86 -10.55 -4.04
C ILE A 21 -1.11 -9.08 -3.69
N MET A 22 -1.28 -8.75 -2.41
CA MET A 22 -1.49 -7.38 -1.95
C MET A 22 -0.28 -6.48 -2.26
N TYR A 23 0.94 -6.96 -2.02
CA TYR A 23 2.16 -6.26 -2.37
C TYR A 23 2.21 -5.96 -3.88
N MET A 24 1.96 -6.96 -4.72
CA MET A 24 1.93 -6.81 -6.18
C MET A 24 0.85 -5.83 -6.66
N GLN A 25 -0.31 -5.80 -6.00
CA GLN A 25 -1.34 -4.79 -6.29
C GLN A 25 -0.88 -3.36 -6.04
N LEU A 26 0.02 -3.14 -5.06
CA LEU A 26 0.55 -1.82 -4.74
C LEU A 26 1.69 -1.41 -5.68
N ILE A 27 2.63 -2.32 -5.96
CA ILE A 27 3.85 -1.97 -6.72
C ILE A 27 3.72 -2.16 -8.23
N LYS A 28 2.75 -2.96 -8.70
CA LYS A 28 2.52 -3.29 -10.12
C LYS A 28 1.02 -3.30 -10.44
N PRO A 29 0.30 -2.20 -10.20
CA PRO A 29 -1.15 -2.16 -10.37
C PRO A 29 -1.59 -2.45 -11.81
N GLU A 30 -0.80 -2.10 -12.82
CA GLU A 30 -1.08 -2.34 -14.23
C GLU A 30 -1.09 -3.85 -14.55
N MET A 31 -0.09 -4.57 -14.04
CA MET A 31 0.00 -6.02 -14.21
C MET A 31 -1.18 -6.73 -13.57
N MET A 32 -1.57 -6.32 -12.36
CA MET A 32 -2.74 -6.87 -11.69
C MET A 32 -4.03 -6.56 -12.46
N HIS A 33 -4.16 -5.36 -13.02
CA HIS A 33 -5.28 -5.01 -13.89
C HIS A 33 -5.37 -5.95 -15.10
N GLU A 34 -4.25 -6.23 -15.77
CA GLU A 34 -4.22 -7.18 -16.89
C GLU A 34 -4.65 -8.59 -16.48
N ILE A 35 -4.17 -9.08 -15.33
CA ILE A 35 -4.56 -10.39 -14.77
C ILE A 35 -6.08 -10.44 -14.54
N TYR A 36 -6.65 -9.39 -13.95
CA TYR A 36 -8.10 -9.32 -13.73
C TYR A 36 -8.88 -9.29 -15.05
N GLN A 37 -8.43 -8.52 -16.05
CA GLN A 37 -9.05 -8.50 -17.38
C GLN A 37 -9.01 -9.88 -18.05
N GLN A 38 -7.93 -10.62 -17.89
CA GLN A 38 -7.84 -12.00 -18.40
C GLN A 38 -8.79 -12.94 -17.66
N ALA A 39 -8.89 -12.85 -16.33
CA ALA A 39 -9.83 -13.64 -15.55
C ALA A 39 -11.29 -13.38 -15.95
N ILE A 40 -11.66 -12.11 -16.17
CA ILE A 40 -12.99 -11.72 -16.68
C ILE A 40 -13.25 -12.36 -18.05
N LYS A 41 -12.30 -12.24 -18.99
CA LYS A 41 -12.41 -12.83 -20.33
C LYS A 41 -12.53 -14.36 -20.28
N ALA A 42 -11.91 -15.00 -19.29
CA ALA A 42 -12.01 -16.44 -19.06
C ALA A 42 -13.30 -16.88 -18.36
N GLY A 43 -14.23 -15.96 -18.09
CA GLY A 43 -15.54 -16.27 -17.51
C GLY A 43 -15.56 -16.32 -15.98
N PHE A 44 -14.50 -15.85 -15.31
CA PHE A 44 -14.51 -15.65 -13.85
C PHE A 44 -15.24 -14.36 -13.43
N ALA A 45 -16.00 -13.74 -14.34
CA ALA A 45 -16.78 -12.54 -14.07
C ALA A 45 -17.87 -12.85 -13.01
N LEU A 46 -17.74 -12.22 -11.85
CA LEU A 46 -18.79 -12.18 -10.83
C LEU A 46 -19.85 -11.12 -11.19
N GLU A 47 -20.95 -11.11 -10.44
CA GLU A 47 -22.16 -10.34 -10.73
C GLU A 47 -21.90 -8.89 -11.17
N PRO A 48 -22.73 -8.36 -12.09
CA PRO A 48 -22.64 -6.97 -12.51
C PRO A 48 -22.84 -6.05 -11.30
N PHE A 49 -21.79 -5.30 -10.97
CA PHE A 49 -21.76 -4.28 -9.94
C PHE A 49 -21.13 -3.04 -10.54
N ASP A 50 -21.71 -1.88 -10.26
CA ASP A 50 -21.25 -0.61 -10.80
C ASP A 50 -20.92 0.30 -9.62
N PRO A 51 -19.63 0.41 -9.23
CA PRO A 51 -19.21 1.22 -8.09
C PRO A 51 -19.60 2.70 -8.23
N GLU A 52 -19.69 3.22 -9.45
CA GLU A 52 -20.06 4.62 -9.72
C GLU A 52 -21.53 4.91 -9.38
N LYS A 53 -22.36 3.87 -9.24
CA LYS A 53 -23.78 4.00 -8.83
C LYS A 53 -23.99 3.78 -7.32
N VAL A 54 -22.94 3.43 -6.58
CA VAL A 54 -23.05 3.22 -5.13
C VAL A 54 -23.06 4.57 -4.43
N PRO A 55 -24.07 4.87 -3.60
CA PRO A 55 -24.06 6.08 -2.78
C PRO A 55 -22.83 6.11 -1.87
N VAL A 56 -22.25 7.29 -1.65
CA VAL A 56 -21.01 7.46 -0.85
C VAL A 56 -21.09 6.75 0.51
N GLY A 57 -22.19 6.92 1.24
CA GLY A 57 -22.42 6.29 2.54
C GLY A 57 -22.55 4.75 2.52
N GLU A 58 -22.62 4.13 1.35
CA GLU A 58 -22.67 2.67 1.17
C GLU A 58 -21.37 2.08 0.60
N LEU A 59 -20.39 2.93 0.23
CA LEU A 59 -19.12 2.48 -0.37
C LEU A 59 -18.35 1.54 0.57
N VAL A 60 -18.28 1.86 1.86
CA VAL A 60 -17.59 1.02 2.86
C VAL A 60 -18.30 -0.33 3.04
N ASN A 61 -19.62 -0.37 2.93
CA ASN A 61 -20.38 -1.63 2.95
C ASN A 61 -20.13 -2.46 1.68
N ALA A 62 -19.96 -1.79 0.54
CA ALA A 62 -19.73 -2.45 -0.75
C ALA A 62 -18.39 -3.21 -0.79
N MET A 63 -17.39 -2.82 0.01
CA MET A 63 -16.11 -3.55 0.16
C MET A 63 -16.27 -5.00 0.63
N ARG A 64 -17.44 -5.38 1.18
CA ARG A 64 -17.71 -6.76 1.60
C ARG A 64 -18.11 -7.67 0.43
N LYS A 65 -18.33 -7.11 -0.76
CA LYS A 65 -18.77 -7.84 -1.95
C LYS A 65 -17.55 -8.22 -2.79
N ALA A 66 -17.39 -9.49 -3.10
CA ALA A 66 -16.32 -9.96 -3.97
C ALA A 66 -16.63 -9.56 -5.41
N VAL A 67 -15.93 -8.56 -5.96
CA VAL A 67 -16.16 -8.12 -7.33
C VAL A 67 -14.82 -7.79 -8.02
N TYR A 68 -13.97 -8.79 -8.22
CA TYR A 68 -12.65 -8.64 -8.85
C TYR A 68 -12.61 -7.74 -10.09
N ALA A 69 -13.69 -7.74 -10.90
CA ALA A 69 -13.80 -6.90 -12.10
C ALA A 69 -13.92 -5.40 -11.81
N ASN A 70 -14.49 -5.04 -10.66
CA ASN A 70 -14.83 -3.68 -10.28
C ASN A 70 -14.10 -3.21 -9.02
N ASP A 71 -13.21 -4.02 -8.46
CA ASP A 71 -12.45 -3.70 -7.26
C ASP A 71 -11.66 -2.40 -7.42
N VAL A 72 -11.00 -2.21 -8.57
CA VAL A 72 -10.25 -0.99 -8.89
C VAL A 72 -11.16 0.24 -8.88
N ALA A 73 -12.33 0.14 -9.49
CA ALA A 73 -13.29 1.24 -9.53
C ALA A 73 -13.89 1.53 -8.14
N LEU A 74 -14.20 0.50 -7.35
CA LEU A 74 -14.68 0.65 -5.97
C LEU A 74 -13.62 1.31 -5.07
N ARG A 75 -12.38 0.83 -5.11
CA ARG A 75 -11.25 1.40 -4.36
C ARG A 75 -11.01 2.86 -4.79
N GLY A 76 -11.12 3.15 -6.09
CA GLY A 76 -11.03 4.52 -6.61
C GLY A 76 -12.12 5.45 -6.08
N GLN A 77 -13.37 4.97 -5.96
CA GLN A 77 -14.45 5.75 -5.34
C GLN A 77 -14.21 6.01 -3.85
N LEU A 78 -13.71 5.02 -3.10
CA LEU A 78 -13.34 5.21 -1.70
C LEU A 78 -12.25 6.27 -1.53
N LEU A 79 -11.22 6.25 -2.37
CA LEU A 79 -10.12 7.23 -2.33
C LEU A 79 -10.57 8.64 -2.74
N LYS A 80 -11.55 8.80 -3.63
CA LYS A 80 -12.13 10.12 -3.97
C LYS A 80 -12.86 10.77 -2.79
N HIS A 81 -13.31 9.97 -1.83
CA HIS A 81 -14.06 10.40 -0.63
C HIS A 81 -13.29 10.08 0.65
N GLU A 82 -11.95 10.05 0.60
CA GLU A 82 -11.14 9.59 1.72
C GLU A 82 -11.29 10.45 2.98
N ASP A 83 -11.44 11.77 2.85
CA ASP A 83 -11.68 12.68 3.97
C ASP A 83 -12.96 12.33 4.75
N GLU A 84 -13.94 11.70 4.09
CA GLU A 84 -15.22 11.33 4.68
C GLU A 84 -15.23 9.88 5.21
N LEU A 85 -14.47 8.99 4.56
CA LEU A 85 -14.64 7.54 4.72
C LEU A 85 -13.45 6.84 5.39
N ILE A 86 -12.25 7.42 5.42
CA ILE A 86 -11.04 6.69 5.81
C ILE A 86 -11.07 6.22 7.26
N ASP A 87 -11.61 7.04 8.16
CA ASP A 87 -11.73 6.71 9.58
C ASP A 87 -12.68 5.52 9.77
N GLU A 88 -13.78 5.46 9.01
CA GLU A 88 -14.70 4.32 9.04
C GLU A 88 -14.04 3.05 8.47
N VAL A 89 -13.28 3.17 7.38
CA VAL A 89 -12.54 2.06 6.78
C VAL A 89 -11.53 1.51 7.80
N LEU A 90 -10.74 2.36 8.44
CA LEU A 90 -9.75 1.97 9.45
C LEU A 90 -10.41 1.29 10.65
N ASP A 91 -11.47 1.89 11.18
CA ASP A 91 -12.19 1.36 12.35
C ASP A 91 -12.78 -0.04 12.10
N ARG A 92 -13.34 -0.24 10.90
CA ARG A 92 -13.88 -1.53 10.49
C ARG A 92 -12.76 -2.52 10.17
N PHE A 93 -11.67 -2.07 9.56
CA PHE A 93 -10.51 -2.91 9.26
C PHE A 93 -9.97 -3.56 10.52
N ILE A 94 -9.71 -2.79 11.58
CA ILE A 94 -9.20 -3.29 12.88
C ILE A 94 -10.09 -4.40 13.47
N LYS A 95 -11.40 -4.33 13.23
CA LYS A 95 -12.42 -5.22 13.81
C LYS A 95 -12.85 -6.35 12.86
N SER A 96 -12.47 -6.30 11.58
CA SER A 96 -12.99 -7.18 10.53
C SER A 96 -12.31 -8.54 10.55
N GLY A 97 -13.11 -9.58 10.32
CA GLY A 97 -12.67 -10.93 9.93
C GLY A 97 -13.29 -11.35 8.60
N ASN A 98 -13.69 -10.39 7.76
CA ASN A 98 -14.19 -10.64 6.41
C ASN A 98 -13.06 -10.36 5.41
N ASP A 99 -12.50 -11.42 4.85
CA ASP A 99 -11.29 -11.36 4.00
C ASP A 99 -11.47 -10.42 2.81
N THR A 100 -12.64 -10.43 2.15
CA THR A 100 -12.93 -9.51 1.05
C THR A 100 -12.80 -8.06 1.49
N PHE A 101 -13.45 -7.67 2.59
CA PHE A 101 -13.34 -6.33 3.14
C PHE A 101 -11.89 -5.98 3.51
N ILE A 102 -11.18 -6.92 4.13
CA ILE A 102 -9.79 -6.76 4.57
C ILE A 102 -8.90 -6.45 3.37
N ASP A 103 -9.02 -7.20 2.27
CA ASP A 103 -8.20 -7.02 1.07
C ASP A 103 -8.44 -5.66 0.40
N HIS A 104 -9.70 -5.18 0.37
CA HIS A 104 -10.00 -3.82 -0.08
C HIS A 104 -9.44 -2.76 0.85
N ALA A 105 -9.60 -2.96 2.17
CA ALA A 105 -9.16 -2.00 3.17
C ALA A 105 -7.65 -1.82 3.14
N VAL A 106 -6.86 -2.90 3.02
CA VAL A 106 -5.39 -2.81 2.90
C VAL A 106 -5.01 -1.90 1.74
N PHE A 107 -5.63 -2.06 0.57
CA PHE A 107 -5.33 -1.21 -0.59
C PHE A 107 -5.71 0.26 -0.35
N VAL A 108 -6.94 0.53 0.11
CA VAL A 108 -7.41 1.90 0.34
C VAL A 108 -6.57 2.59 1.41
N LEU A 109 -6.30 1.91 2.53
CA LEU A 109 -5.48 2.43 3.62
C LEU A 109 -4.01 2.58 3.22
N SER A 110 -3.50 1.83 2.26
CA SER A 110 -2.12 1.99 1.78
C SER A 110 -1.97 3.21 0.85
N LEU A 111 -3.02 3.58 0.12
CA LEU A 111 -2.97 4.64 -0.91
C LEU A 111 -3.61 5.96 -0.49
N THR A 112 -4.36 5.97 0.60
CA THR A 112 -4.98 7.21 1.11
C THR A 112 -3.95 8.30 1.38
N GLN A 113 -4.31 9.57 1.21
CA GLN A 113 -3.46 10.69 1.63
C GLN A 113 -3.61 11.03 3.12
N CYS A 114 -4.63 10.49 3.80
CA CYS A 114 -4.84 10.72 5.21
C CYS A 114 -3.72 10.06 6.05
N ASP A 115 -3.30 10.75 7.12
CA ASP A 115 -2.36 10.18 8.07
C ASP A 115 -3.08 9.23 9.03
N ILE A 116 -2.77 7.94 8.90
CA ILE A 116 -3.38 6.85 9.65
C ILE A 116 -2.34 6.04 10.45
N VAL A 117 -1.05 6.38 10.34
CA VAL A 117 0.04 5.51 10.80
C VAL A 117 0.01 5.36 12.32
N ASP A 118 -0.10 6.46 13.05
CA ASP A 118 -0.13 6.43 14.51
C ASP A 118 -1.36 5.67 15.03
N LYS A 119 -2.55 5.93 14.46
CA LYS A 119 -3.78 5.19 14.80
C LYS A 119 -3.63 3.68 14.56
N LEU A 120 -2.99 3.31 13.45
CA LEU A 120 -2.78 1.91 13.08
C LEU A 120 -1.79 1.22 14.03
N ILE A 121 -0.67 1.89 14.37
CA ILE A 121 0.31 1.41 15.36
C ILE A 121 -0.35 1.16 16.71
N GLU A 122 -1.12 2.14 17.21
CA GLU A 122 -1.86 2.01 18.49
C GLU A 122 -2.87 0.86 18.46
N ALA A 123 -3.45 0.58 17.30
CA ALA A 123 -4.40 -0.51 17.12
C ALA A 123 -3.75 -1.90 17.02
N MET A 124 -2.46 -2.02 16.69
CA MET A 124 -1.79 -3.30 16.44
C MET A 124 -2.04 -4.37 17.52
N PRO A 125 -1.95 -4.07 18.84
CA PRO A 125 -2.20 -5.07 19.88
C PRO A 125 -3.68 -5.49 20.00
N ASN A 126 -4.60 -4.72 19.42
CA ASN A 126 -6.04 -4.84 19.61
C ASN A 126 -6.76 -5.51 18.42
N PHE A 127 -6.03 -5.89 17.37
CA PHE A 127 -6.63 -6.62 16.25
C PHE A 127 -7.20 -7.96 16.72
N LYS A 128 -8.47 -8.18 16.39
CA LYS A 128 -9.18 -9.39 16.81
C LYS A 128 -8.74 -10.64 16.04
N TYR A 129 -8.29 -10.46 14.81
CA TYR A 129 -7.99 -11.56 13.88
C TYR A 129 -6.52 -11.50 13.44
N PRO A 130 -5.76 -12.61 13.60
CA PRO A 130 -4.35 -12.66 13.23
C PRO A 130 -4.09 -12.33 11.75
N TYR A 131 -4.95 -12.79 10.84
CA TYR A 131 -4.84 -12.45 9.42
C TYR A 131 -4.91 -10.93 9.18
N THR A 132 -5.91 -10.27 9.77
CA THR A 132 -6.09 -8.82 9.66
C THR A 132 -4.89 -8.05 10.21
N GLN A 133 -4.39 -8.44 11.39
CA GLN A 133 -3.20 -7.85 12.00
C GLN A 133 -1.96 -8.06 11.12
N SER A 134 -1.83 -9.26 10.54
CA SER A 134 -0.76 -9.59 9.61
C SER A 134 -0.79 -8.64 8.41
N VAL A 135 -1.91 -8.54 7.69
CA VAL A 135 -1.97 -7.69 6.49
C VAL A 135 -1.96 -6.19 6.80
N ALA A 136 -2.26 -5.76 8.03
CA ALA A 136 -2.02 -4.39 8.48
C ALA A 136 -0.53 -3.99 8.39
N CYS A 137 0.39 -4.97 8.46
CA CYS A 137 1.82 -4.73 8.26
C CYS A 137 2.13 -4.19 6.86
N ILE A 138 1.33 -4.53 5.84
CA ILE A 138 1.50 -4.00 4.48
C ILE A 138 1.17 -2.51 4.45
N VAL A 139 0.11 -2.10 5.15
CA VAL A 139 -0.28 -0.69 5.28
C VAL A 139 0.80 0.11 6.01
N LEU A 140 1.34 -0.44 7.11
CA LEU A 140 2.48 0.16 7.81
C LEU A 140 3.72 0.24 6.92
N GLY A 141 3.94 -0.73 6.04
CA GLY A 141 5.02 -0.68 5.05
C GLY A 141 4.85 0.44 4.02
N ALA A 142 3.64 0.54 3.47
CA ALA A 142 3.28 1.49 2.43
C ALA A 142 3.24 2.94 2.92
N LYS A 143 2.85 3.19 4.18
CA LYS A 143 2.66 4.54 4.71
C LYS A 143 3.59 4.94 5.86
N GLY A 144 4.08 3.96 6.60
CA GLY A 144 4.86 4.21 7.81
C GLY A 144 6.23 4.84 7.55
N ASP A 145 6.89 5.12 8.66
CA ASP A 145 8.27 5.61 8.73
C ASP A 145 9.16 4.59 9.46
N ASP A 146 10.38 5.02 9.81
CA ASP A 146 11.40 4.24 10.49
C ASP A 146 10.93 3.55 11.77
N ARG A 147 9.94 4.13 12.48
CA ARG A 147 9.37 3.56 13.71
C ARG A 147 8.72 2.21 13.43
N CYS A 148 8.21 2.01 12.21
CA CYS A 148 7.56 0.76 11.82
C CYS A 148 8.53 -0.41 11.66
N ILE A 149 9.84 -0.17 11.45
CA ILE A 149 10.80 -1.27 11.20
C ILE A 149 10.84 -2.24 12.37
N ALA A 150 10.99 -1.74 13.60
CA ALA A 150 11.06 -2.58 14.78
C ALA A 150 9.75 -3.37 14.99
N ILE A 151 8.61 -2.72 14.76
CA ILE A 151 7.27 -3.33 14.88
C ILE A 151 7.11 -4.47 13.87
N LEU A 152 7.46 -4.22 12.61
CA LEU A 152 7.34 -5.20 11.53
C LEU A 152 8.32 -6.36 11.73
N ASP A 153 9.55 -6.09 12.16
CA ASP A 153 10.54 -7.13 12.48
C ASP A 153 10.07 -8.04 13.62
N GLU A 154 9.50 -7.46 14.68
CA GLU A 154 8.93 -8.21 15.80
C GLU A 154 7.76 -9.09 15.34
N LEU A 155 6.83 -8.55 14.55
CA LEU A 155 5.68 -9.28 14.03
C LEU A 155 6.09 -10.39 13.05
N TYR A 156 7.09 -10.17 12.20
CA TYR A 156 7.66 -11.21 11.34
C TYR A 156 8.11 -12.43 12.17
N HIS A 157 8.88 -12.19 13.23
CA HIS A 157 9.39 -13.26 14.08
C HIS A 157 8.27 -13.92 14.91
N SER A 158 7.32 -13.13 15.44
CA SER A 158 6.17 -13.67 16.18
C SER A 158 5.31 -14.56 15.30
N TYR A 159 4.92 -14.12 14.09
CA TYR A 159 4.09 -14.93 13.20
C TYR A 159 4.78 -16.21 12.74
N LYS A 160 6.08 -16.14 12.43
CA LYS A 160 6.86 -17.33 12.04
C LYS A 160 6.90 -18.38 13.16
N LYS A 161 6.88 -17.95 14.42
CA LYS A 161 6.89 -18.81 15.60
C LYS A 161 5.49 -19.32 15.96
N ASP A 162 4.51 -18.44 16.00
CA ASP A 162 3.19 -18.71 16.56
C ASP A 162 2.22 -19.32 15.53
N TYR A 163 2.45 -19.05 14.23
CA TYR A 163 1.63 -19.54 13.11
C TYR A 163 2.49 -20.18 12.00
N PRO A 164 3.31 -21.20 12.30
CA PRO A 164 4.28 -21.76 11.34
C PRO A 164 3.65 -22.45 10.11
N SER A 165 2.37 -22.83 10.18
CA SER A 165 1.62 -23.41 9.05
C SER A 165 1.00 -22.37 8.13
N GLU A 166 0.94 -21.11 8.56
CA GLU A 166 0.36 -20.01 7.81
C GLU A 166 1.44 -19.23 7.05
N SER A 167 1.05 -18.13 6.40
CA SER A 167 1.95 -17.19 5.74
C SER A 167 1.85 -15.77 6.29
N PHE A 168 1.40 -15.62 7.54
CA PHE A 168 1.20 -14.31 8.18
C PHE A 168 2.50 -13.51 8.31
N GLU A 169 3.63 -14.19 8.50
CA GLU A 169 4.94 -13.53 8.53
C GLU A 169 5.28 -12.81 7.23
N GLN A 170 4.69 -13.26 6.10
CA GLN A 170 4.97 -12.66 4.79
C GLN A 170 4.49 -11.21 4.72
N ALA A 171 3.35 -10.87 5.36
CA ALA A 171 2.85 -9.50 5.32
C ALA A 171 3.79 -8.52 6.03
N ALA A 172 4.40 -8.92 7.14
CA ALA A 172 5.45 -8.16 7.80
C ALA A 172 6.71 -8.04 6.93
N LEU A 173 7.10 -9.13 6.26
CA LEU A 173 8.25 -9.15 5.37
C LEU A 173 8.08 -8.23 4.15
N TYR A 174 6.91 -8.29 3.49
CA TYR A 174 6.55 -7.39 2.39
C TYR A 174 6.39 -5.94 2.87
N GLY A 175 5.85 -5.72 4.08
CA GLY A 175 5.79 -4.39 4.70
C GLY A 175 7.17 -3.78 4.89
N LEU A 176 8.14 -4.56 5.36
CA LEU A 176 9.54 -4.13 5.43
C LEU A 176 10.08 -3.82 4.03
N ARG A 177 9.89 -4.72 3.05
CA ARG A 177 10.35 -4.46 1.67
C ARG A 177 9.82 -3.13 1.11
N LEU A 178 8.53 -2.83 1.30
CA LEU A 178 7.93 -1.55 0.91
C LEU A 178 8.61 -0.34 1.56
N LEU A 179 8.95 -0.40 2.86
CA LEU A 179 9.67 0.69 3.53
C LEU A 179 11.07 0.89 2.95
N LEU A 180 11.78 -0.19 2.65
CA LEU A 180 13.12 -0.10 2.08
C LEU A 180 13.08 0.54 0.69
N ASP A 181 12.17 0.06 -0.16
CA ASP A 181 12.05 0.54 -1.54
C ASP A 181 11.69 2.05 -1.55
N ARG A 182 10.75 2.47 -0.70
CA ARG A 182 10.40 3.90 -0.53
C ARG A 182 11.57 4.76 -0.06
N ARG A 183 12.41 4.26 0.84
CA ARG A 183 13.61 4.98 1.28
C ARG A 183 14.60 5.19 0.13
N GLN A 184 14.84 4.15 -0.66
CA GLN A 184 15.76 4.23 -1.80
C GLN A 184 15.24 5.19 -2.87
N GLU A 185 13.93 5.23 -3.12
CA GLU A 185 13.31 6.21 -4.03
C GLU A 185 13.50 7.66 -3.54
N HIS A 186 13.38 7.90 -2.23
CA HIS A 186 13.65 9.21 -1.63
C HIS A 186 15.12 9.62 -1.71
N ASP A 187 16.04 8.67 -1.49
CA ASP A 187 17.48 8.93 -1.54
C ASP A 187 17.97 9.23 -2.99
N HIS A 188 17.42 8.53 -3.99
CA HIS A 188 17.73 8.79 -5.40
C HIS A 188 17.04 10.03 -5.99
N GLY A 189 15.97 10.52 -5.36
CA GLY A 189 15.31 11.78 -5.74
C GLY A 189 16.14 13.03 -5.43
N HIS A 190 17.12 12.94 -4.52
CA HIS A 190 17.98 14.06 -4.14
C HIS A 190 19.25 14.21 -5.00
N GLU A 191 19.62 13.22 -5.81
CA GLU A 191 20.81 13.29 -6.67
C GLU A 191 20.56 14.02 -8.00
N HIS A 192 19.30 14.27 -8.38
CA HIS A 192 18.97 14.91 -9.67
C HIS A 192 18.76 16.43 -9.62
N ASP A 193 18.73 17.06 -8.44
CA ASP A 193 18.44 18.50 -8.29
C ASP A 193 19.69 19.40 -8.17
N HIS A 194 20.91 18.84 -8.27
CA HIS A 194 22.16 19.61 -8.09
C HIS A 194 23.02 19.84 -9.34
N GLU A 195 22.58 19.46 -10.54
CA GLU A 195 23.35 19.71 -11.78
C GLU A 195 22.83 20.87 -12.67
N HIS A 196 21.87 21.67 -12.21
CA HIS A 196 21.38 22.84 -12.96
C HIS A 196 21.40 24.16 -12.17
N GLU A 197 22.43 24.39 -11.36
CA GLU A 197 22.80 25.75 -10.95
C GLU A 197 24.31 25.93 -11.08
N HIS A 198 24.79 26.30 -12.27
CA HIS A 198 25.93 27.20 -12.48
C HIS A 198 26.20 27.37 -13.98
N HIS A 199 25.44 28.28 -14.62
CA HIS A 199 25.98 29.26 -15.55
C HIS A 199 24.88 30.23 -15.98
N SER A 200 24.59 31.18 -15.09
CA SER A 200 24.07 32.48 -15.51
C SER A 200 25.00 33.53 -14.91
N ILE A 201 26.01 33.91 -15.68
CA ILE A 201 26.71 35.18 -15.50
C ILE A 201 26.12 36.10 -16.57
N CYS A 202 25.19 36.94 -16.13
CA CYS A 202 24.90 38.20 -16.78
C CYS A 202 26.13 39.11 -16.65
N THR A 203 26.45 39.86 -17.71
CA THR A 203 26.52 41.33 -17.61
C THR A 203 26.37 41.94 -19.01
N ASP A 204 25.42 42.86 -19.07
CA ASP A 204 25.09 43.79 -20.15
C ASP A 204 26.25 44.72 -20.57
N GLU A 205 26.16 45.26 -21.79
CA GLU A 205 26.39 46.68 -22.14
C GLU A 205 26.07 46.86 -23.65
N ASN A 206 24.88 47.38 -23.98
CA ASN A 206 24.57 48.76 -24.38
C ASN A 206 25.18 49.27 -25.71
N CYS A 207 24.27 49.59 -26.63
CA CYS A 207 24.19 50.79 -27.48
C CYS A 207 25.45 51.32 -28.18
N ASP A 208 25.47 51.36 -29.52
CA ASP A 208 25.25 52.61 -30.30
C ASP A 208 25.52 52.50 -31.82
N HIS A 209 24.64 53.17 -32.57
CA HIS A 209 24.78 53.94 -33.82
C HIS A 209 25.47 53.46 -35.12
N ASP A 210 24.67 53.60 -36.19
CA ASP A 210 24.94 54.29 -37.47
C ASP A 210 25.99 53.75 -38.46
N HIS A 211 25.53 53.19 -39.59
CA HIS A 211 25.45 53.84 -40.92
C HIS A 211 24.93 52.87 -42.00
#